data_AF-A0A7X1NLI9-F1
#
_entry.id   AF-A0A7X1NLI9-F1
#
_cell.length_a   1.000
_cell.length_b   1.000
_cell.length_c   1.000
_cell.angle_alpha   90.00
_cell.angle_beta   90.00
_cell.angle_gamma   90.00
#
_symmetry.space_group_name_H-M   'P 1'
#
loop_
_entity.id
_entity.type
_entity.pdbx_description
1 polymer ?
#
loop_
_entity_poly.entity_id
_entity_poly.type
_entity_poly.pdbx_seq_one_letter_code
_entity_poly.pdbx_strand_id
1 'polypeptide(L)'
;QHLRTTNAIESTFATVRHRTTRTRNCVSRPTFLGLAFKLIEEAEKTWRRINGPEQIQLLLEGIAFQDGEPVQDDQPGQQKLAA
;
A
#
# COMPACT_ATOMS: atom_id res chain seq x y z
N GLN A 1 5.23 13.56 -13.18
CA GLN A 1 4.30 12.40 -13.17
C GLN A 1 4.23 11.96 -11.72
N HIS A 2 3.06 11.92 -11.09
CA HIS A 2 2.94 11.81 -9.61
C HIS A 2 2.32 10.48 -9.19
N LEU A 3 2.75 9.99 -8.02
CA LEU A 3 2.28 8.74 -7.44
C LEU A 3 0.89 8.94 -6.80
N ARG A 4 -0.22 8.68 -7.48
CA ARG A 4 -1.59 8.94 -6.93
C ARG A 4 -2.02 8.07 -5.73
N THR A 5 -1.08 7.46 -5.00
CA THR A 5 -1.37 6.60 -3.86
C THR A 5 -0.41 6.88 -2.72
N THR A 6 -0.95 7.13 -1.52
CA THR A 6 -0.16 7.19 -0.29
C THR A 6 0.38 5.82 0.14
N ASN A 7 -0.24 4.73 -0.33
CA ASN A 7 0.13 3.38 0.08
C ASN A 7 0.03 2.39 -1.09
N ALA A 8 1.06 2.40 -1.93
CA ALA A 8 1.12 1.57 -3.14
C ALA A 8 1.03 0.07 -2.83
N ILE A 9 1.64 -0.38 -1.72
CA ILE A 9 1.71 -1.78 -1.31
C ILE A 9 0.36 -2.24 -0.75
N GLU A 10 -0.21 -1.51 0.22
CA GLU A 10 -1.46 -1.94 0.84
C GLU A 10 -2.66 -1.83 -0.12
N SER A 11 -2.64 -0.84 -1.02
CA SER A 11 -3.68 -0.67 -2.04
C SER A 11 -3.66 -1.78 -3.11
N THR A 12 -2.52 -2.35 -3.49
CA THR A 12 -2.46 -3.44 -4.50
C THR A 12 -2.95 -4.76 -3.93
N PHE A 13 -2.62 -5.05 -2.66
CA PHE A 13 -3.06 -6.26 -1.97
C PHE A 13 -4.46 -6.14 -1.34
N ALA A 14 -5.11 -4.98 -1.43
CA ALA A 14 -6.45 -4.74 -0.89
C ALA A 14 -7.47 -5.78 -1.37
N THR A 15 -7.45 -6.13 -2.67
CA THR A 15 -8.35 -7.15 -3.25
C THR A 15 -8.11 -8.54 -2.64
N VAL A 16 -6.84 -8.92 -2.45
CA VAL A 16 -6.47 -10.22 -1.85
C VAL A 16 -6.91 -10.26 -0.39
N ARG A 17 -6.67 -9.18 0.37
CA ARG A 17 -7.11 -9.04 1.75
C ARG A 17 -8.63 -9.10 1.88
N HIS A 18 -9.35 -8.40 0.99
CA HIS A 18 -10.82 -8.42 0.97
C HIS A 18 -11.36 -9.84 0.77
N ARG A 19 -10.80 -10.58 -0.18
CA ARG A 19 -11.21 -11.96 -0.49
C ARG A 19 -10.82 -12.99 0.58
N THR A 20 -9.76 -12.74 1.34
CA THR A 20 -9.29 -13.65 2.41
C THR A 20 -9.91 -13.37 3.79
N THR A 21 -10.58 -12.23 3.98
CA THR A 21 -11.14 -11.85 5.28
C THR A 21 -12.16 -12.88 5.80
N ARG A 22 -12.94 -13.49 4.90
CA ARG A 22 -13.97 -14.49 5.26
C ARG A 22 -13.41 -15.89 5.51
N THR A 23 -12.22 -16.20 5.00
CA THR A 23 -11.56 -17.50 5.22
C THR A 23 -10.61 -17.49 6.41
N ARG A 24 -10.54 -16.38 7.14
CA ARG A 24 -9.74 -16.24 8.36
C ARG A 24 -10.16 -17.32 9.37
N ASN A 25 -9.19 -18.07 9.89
CA ASN A 25 -9.39 -19.18 10.83
C ASN A 25 -10.15 -20.41 10.28
N CYS A 26 -10.59 -20.42 9.02
CA CYS A 26 -11.32 -21.55 8.43
C CYS A 26 -10.42 -22.57 7.71
N VAL A 27 -9.14 -22.25 7.52
CA VAL A 27 -8.21 -23.03 6.70
C VAL A 27 -6.92 -23.33 7.44
N SER A 28 -6.31 -24.47 7.11
CA SER A 28 -4.96 -24.81 7.57
C SER A 28 -3.91 -23.90 6.92
N ARG A 29 -2.74 -23.77 7.55
CA ARG A 29 -1.61 -22.98 7.01
C ARG A 29 -1.23 -23.33 5.56
N PRO A 30 -1.00 -24.61 5.19
CA PRO A 30 -0.65 -24.93 3.80
C PRO A 30 -1.77 -24.63 2.81
N THR A 31 -3.04 -24.84 3.20
CA THR A 31 -4.19 -24.49 2.36
C THR A 31 -4.28 -22.98 2.15
N PHE A 32 -4.04 -22.19 3.20
CA PHE A 32 -4.02 -20.73 3.11
C PHE A 32 -2.94 -20.24 2.15
N LEU A 33 -1.73 -20.83 2.18
CA LEU A 33 -0.65 -20.46 1.27
C LEU A 33 -1.05 -20.69 -0.20
N GLY A 34 -1.64 -21.84 -0.52
CA GLY A 34 -2.13 -22.12 -1.87
C GLY A 34 -3.25 -21.16 -2.30
N LEU A 35 -4.19 -20.85 -1.40
CA LEU A 35 -5.25 -19.89 -1.65
C LEU A 35 -4.69 -18.48 -1.90
N ALA A 36 -3.79 -18.01 -1.04
CA ALA A 36 -3.19 -16.69 -1.16
C ALA A 36 -2.40 -16.56 -2.47
N PHE A 37 -1.63 -17.58 -2.84
CA PHE A 37 -0.90 -17.62 -4.10
C PHE A 37 -1.84 -17.45 -5.31
N LYS A 38 -2.92 -18.24 -5.38
CA LYS A 38 -3.90 -18.14 -6.48
C LYS A 38 -4.64 -16.80 -6.50
N LEU A 39 -4.96 -16.22 -5.34
CA LEU A 39 -5.58 -14.90 -5.28
C LEU A 39 -4.64 -13.80 -5.77
N ILE A 40 -3.34 -13.92 -5.50
CA ILE A 40 -2.33 -12.98 -5.99
C ILE A 40 -2.16 -13.12 -7.51
N GLU A 41 -2.02 -14.34 -8.05
CA GLU A 41 -1.96 -14.58 -9.50
C GLU A 41 -3.16 -13.97 -10.25
N GLU A 42 -4.38 -14.09 -9.70
CA GLU A 42 -5.56 -13.49 -10.31
C GLU A 42 -5.61 -11.96 -10.16
N ALA A 43 -5.12 -11.42 -9.03
CA ALA A 43 -5.07 -9.97 -8.83
C ALA A 43 -4.05 -9.30 -9.75
N GLU A 44 -2.90 -9.93 -9.96
CA GLU A 44 -1.78 -9.43 -10.79
C GLU A 44 -2.23 -9.05 -12.20
N LYS A 45 -3.12 -9.84 -12.80
CA LYS A 45 -3.68 -9.58 -14.15
C LYS A 45 -4.37 -8.22 -14.28
N THR A 46 -4.81 -7.64 -13.17
CA THR A 46 -5.54 -6.37 -13.13
C THR A 46 -4.69 -5.19 -12.65
N TRP A 47 -3.47 -5.43 -12.17
CA TRP A 47 -2.64 -4.38 -11.64
C TRP A 47 -2.17 -3.42 -12.74
N ARG A 48 -2.36 -2.13 -12.46
CA ARG A 48 -1.82 -1.06 -13.31
C ARG A 48 -0.40 -0.76 -12.85
N ARG A 49 0.49 -0.55 -13.82
CA ARG A 49 1.86 -0.08 -13.55
C ARG A 49 1.82 1.24 -12.76
N ILE A 50 2.69 1.32 -11.75
CA ILE A 50 2.82 2.51 -10.91
C ILE A 50 3.41 3.66 -11.74
N ASN A 51 2.82 4.84 -11.60
CA ASN A 51 3.31 6.09 -12.20
C ASN A 51 4.48 6.63 -11.38
N GLY A 52 5.54 7.15 -12.03
CA GLY A 52 6.70 7.70 -11.31
C GLY A 52 7.46 6.64 -10.51
N PRO A 53 8.06 5.61 -11.16
CA PRO A 53 8.75 4.52 -10.48
C PRO A 53 9.93 4.97 -9.60
N GLU A 54 10.54 6.12 -9.90
CA GLU A 54 11.61 6.71 -9.10
C GLU A 54 11.18 7.06 -7.67
N GLN A 55 9.90 7.42 -7.49
CA GLN A 55 9.34 7.77 -6.18
C GLN A 55 9.05 6.52 -5.32
N ILE A 56 9.07 5.31 -5.90
CA ILE A 56 8.84 4.06 -5.15
C ILE A 56 9.95 3.83 -4.13
N GLN A 57 11.19 4.21 -4.46
CA GLN A 57 12.32 4.05 -3.53
C GLN A 57 12.08 4.82 -2.24
N LEU A 58 11.63 6.07 -2.34
CA LEU A 58 11.27 6.90 -1.19
C LEU A 58 10.14 6.27 -0.35
N LEU A 59 9.18 5.63 -1.01
CA LEU A 59 8.07 4.95 -0.35
C LEU A 59 8.52 3.69 0.39
N LEU A 60 9.50 2.95 -0.18
CA LEU A 60 10.14 1.81 0.47
C LEU A 60 11.04 2.22 1.65
N GLU A 61 11.65 3.41 1.58
CA GLU A 61 12.40 4.02 2.67
C GLU A 61 11.51 4.55 3.81
N GLY A 62 10.18 4.50 3.63
CA GLY A 62 9.20 4.85 4.65
C GLY A 62 8.81 6.33 4.68
N ILE A 63 9.16 7.11 3.66
CA ILE A 63 8.77 8.51 3.54
C ILE A 63 7.25 8.59 3.31
N ALA A 64 6.57 9.44 4.06
CA ALA A 64 5.13 9.65 3.93
C ALA A 64 4.81 10.39 2.62
N PHE A 65 3.79 9.94 1.90
CA PHE A 65 3.27 10.61 0.71
C PHE A 65 1.88 11.17 0.98
N GLN A 66 1.67 12.46 0.76
CA GLN A 66 0.34 13.07 0.81
C GLN A 66 -0.08 13.49 -0.59
N ASP A 67 -1.21 12.97 -1.07
CA ASP A 67 -1.75 13.21 -2.42
C ASP A 67 -0.76 12.92 -3.58
N GLY A 68 0.28 12.14 -3.30
CA GLY A 68 1.29 11.72 -4.26
C GLY A 68 2.55 12.56 -4.35
N GLU A 69 2.73 13.49 -3.41
CA GLU A 69 3.97 14.20 -3.19
C GLU A 69 4.63 13.70 -1.89
N PRO A 70 5.96 13.50 -1.86
CA PRO A 70 6.67 13.14 -0.65
C PRO A 70 6.61 14.31 0.34
N VAL A 71 6.11 14.05 1.54
CA VAL A 71 6.15 14.99 2.65
C VAL A 71 7.57 14.95 3.21
N GLN A 72 8.36 16.00 2.97
CA GLN A 72 9.58 16.21 3.74
C GLN A 72 9.16 16.66 5.13
N ASP A 73 9.45 15.85 6.15
CA ASP A 73 9.40 16.28 7.56
C ASP A 73 10.50 17.31 7.82
N ASP A 74 10.36 18.52 7.27
CA ASP A 74 10.97 19.69 7.89
C ASP A 74 10.17 19.98 9.18
N GLN A 75 10.82 19.70 10.30
CA GLN A 75 10.48 19.88 11.71
C GLN A 75 9.60 21.12 12.08
N PRO A 76 9.01 21.10 13.30
CA PRO A 76 7.59 21.26 13.60
C PRO A 76 7.05 22.68 13.35
N GLY A 77 5.86 22.76 12.75
CA GLY A 77 5.06 23.97 12.74
C GLY A 77 4.67 24.36 14.16
N GLN A 78 5.45 25.25 14.76
CA GLN A 78 5.17 26.03 15.96
C GLN A 78 3.68 26.41 16.00
N GLN A 79 2.91 25.74 16.85
CA GLN A 79 1.55 26.19 17.17
C GLN A 79 1.70 27.57 17.80
N LYS A 80 1.42 28.62 17.02
CA LYS A 80 1.32 29.97 17.54
C LYS A 80 0.24 29.97 18.60
N LEU A 81 0.68 30.16 19.84
CA LEU A 81 -0.14 30.56 20.97
C LEU A 81 -1.03 31.74 20.53
N ALA A 82 -2.34 31.52 20.47
CA ALA A 82 -3.34 32.57 20.36
C ALA A 82 -4.01 32.72 21.73
N ALA A 83 -4.09 33.98 22.14
CA ALA A 83 -4.37 34.52 23.48
C ALA A 83 -5.70 34.09 24.12
#